data_AF-A0A432J8V2-F1
#
_entry.id   AF-A0A432J8V2-F1
#
_cell.length_a   1.000
_cell.length_b   1.000
_cell.length_c   1.000
_cell.angle_alpha   90.00
_cell.angle_beta   90.00
_cell.angle_gamma   90.00
#
_symmetry.space_group_name_H-M   'P 1'
#
loop_
_entity.id
_entity.type
_entity.pdbx_description
1 polymer ?
#
loop_
_entity_poly.entity_id
_entity_poly.type
_entity_poly.pdbx_seq_one_letter_code
_entity_poly.pdbx_strand_id
1 'polypeptide(L)' 'MVTLGSGAFTYEVEEGWGTLPDGWSYKECAAVGVDSQENVYAFNRGEHPMIVFDKDGNFLRSWG' A
#
# COMPACT_ATOMS: atom_id res chain seq x y z
N MET A 1 -2.26 -17.12 6.72
CA MET A 1 -3.56 -16.51 7.04
C MET A 1 -3.48 -15.87 8.41
N VAL A 2 -3.26 -14.55 8.43
CA VAL A 2 -3.18 -13.73 9.65
C VAL A 2 -4.49 -12.97 9.80
N THR A 3 -5.13 -13.09 10.97
CA THR A 3 -6.33 -12.32 11.32
C THR A 3 -5.96 -11.28 12.36
N LEU A 4 -6.37 -10.03 12.12
CA LEU A 4 -6.17 -8.89 13.01
C LEU A 4 -7.52 -8.45 13.60
N GLY A 5 -7.49 -7.87 14.80
CA GLY A 5 -8.69 -7.35 15.46
C GLY A 5 -9.39 -8.35 16.38
N SER A 6 -10.52 -7.95 16.95
CA SER A 6 -11.34 -8.76 17.85
C SER A 6 -12.78 -8.22 17.94
N GLY A 7 -13.70 -9.01 18.51
CA GLY A 7 -15.09 -8.61 18.68
C GLY A 7 -15.80 -8.45 17.33
N ALA A 8 -16.42 -7.28 17.11
CA ALA A 8 -17.18 -6.98 15.89
C ALA A 8 -16.30 -6.66 14.67
N PHE A 9 -15.00 -6.41 14.85
CA PHE A 9 -14.10 -6.01 13.77
C PHE A 9 -12.88 -6.92 13.71
N THR A 10 -12.90 -7.81 12.74
CA THR A 10 -11.79 -8.68 12.38
C THR A 10 -11.43 -8.46 10.92
N TYR A 11 -10.13 -8.48 10.62
CA TYR A 11 -9.59 -8.25 9.29
C TYR A 11 -8.66 -9.39 8.93
N GLU A 12 -8.68 -9.80 7.67
CA GLU A 12 -7.74 -10.78 7.14
C GLU A 12 -6.65 -10.06 6.36
N VAL A 13 -5.41 -10.47 6.58
CA VAL A 13 -4.27 -9.93 5.85
C VAL A 13 -4.27 -10.49 4.43
N GLU A 14 -4.33 -9.60 3.44
CA GLU A 14 -4.08 -9.94 2.04
C GLU A 14 -2.56 -9.95 1.78
N GLU A 15 -1.97 -11.13 1.89
CA GLU A 15 -0.54 -11.32 1.65
C GLU A 15 -0.21 -11.07 0.17
N GLY A 16 0.83 -10.28 -0.11
CA GLY A 16 1.30 -10.00 -1.48
C GLY A 16 0.65 -8.79 -2.17
N TRP A 17 -0.30 -8.11 -1.52
CA TRP A 17 -0.86 -6.86 -2.02
C TRP A 17 0.20 -5.74 -2.08
N GLY A 18 0.13 -4.89 -3.11
CA GLY A 18 1.02 -3.73 -3.28
C GLY A 18 2.33 -4.10 -3.97
N THR A 19 2.24 -4.60 -5.20
CA THR A 19 3.39 -5.06 -5.99
C THR A 19 4.18 -3.86 -6.51
N LEU A 20 5.46 -3.80 -6.13
CA LEU A 20 6.38 -2.79 -6.61
C LEU A 20 7.03 -3.19 -7.94
N PRO A 21 7.39 -2.21 -8.80
CA PRO A 21 8.29 -2.46 -9.92
C PRO A 21 9.63 -3.06 -9.48
N ASP A 22 10.27 -3.82 -10.36
CA ASP A 22 11.54 -4.48 -10.08
C ASP A 22 12.61 -3.51 -9.58
N GLY A 23 13.27 -3.87 -8.48
CA GLY A 23 14.34 -3.08 -7.86
C GLY A 23 13.85 -1.95 -6.94
N TRP A 24 12.56 -1.69 -6.85
CA TRP A 24 12.03 -0.64 -5.99
C TRP A 24 11.89 -1.11 -4.54
N SER A 25 11.92 -0.15 -3.59
CA SER A 25 11.66 -0.40 -2.18
C SER A 25 11.09 0.83 -1.49
N TYR A 26 10.21 0.63 -0.51
CA TYR A 26 9.62 1.72 0.28
C TYR A 26 10.61 2.39 1.25
N LYS A 27 11.71 1.73 1.61
CA LYS A 27 12.51 2.01 2.82
C LYS A 27 11.62 2.06 4.07
N GLU A 28 11.09 3.23 4.44
CA GLU A 28 10.14 3.40 5.54
C GLU A 28 8.85 4.06 5.00
N CYS A 29 7.72 3.37 5.09
CA CYS A 29 6.40 3.94 4.79
C CYS A 29 5.92 4.74 6.00
N ALA A 30 5.74 6.05 5.84
CA ALA A 30 5.39 6.98 6.90
C ALA A 30 3.88 7.23 7.00
N ALA A 31 3.15 7.12 5.89
CA ALA A 31 1.70 7.33 5.85
C ALA A 31 1.04 6.61 4.68
N VAL A 32 -0.24 6.28 4.85
CA VAL A 32 -1.11 5.77 3.78
C VAL A 32 -2.41 6.58 3.70
N GLY A 33 -2.98 6.70 2.52
CA GLY A 33 -4.29 7.32 2.28
C GLY A 33 -5.02 6.65 1.13
N VAL A 34 -6.34 6.80 1.06
CA VAL A 34 -7.18 6.20 0.02
C VAL A 34 -8.09 7.28 -0.57
N ASP A 35 -8.21 7.33 -1.91
CA ASP A 35 -9.12 8.26 -2.59
C ASP A 35 -10.49 7.64 -2.90
N SER A 36 -11.41 8.42 -3.47
CA SER A 36 -12.77 7.96 -3.80
C SER A 36 -12.84 6.94 -4.94
N GLN A 37 -11.72 6.65 -5.61
CA GLN A 37 -11.59 5.62 -6.64
C GLN A 37 -10.89 4.37 -6.08
N GLU A 38 -10.74 4.28 -4.76
CA GLU A 38 -10.06 3.17 -4.07
C GLU A 38 -8.57 3.05 -4.41
N ASN A 39 -7.95 4.12 -4.94
CA ASN A 39 -6.50 4.13 -5.10
C ASN A 39 -5.84 4.32 -3.74
N VAL A 40 -4.79 3.55 -3.46
CA VAL A 40 -4.03 3.60 -2.23
C VAL A 40 -2.73 4.35 -2.46
N TYR A 41 -2.50 5.38 -1.66
CA TYR A 41 -1.33 6.25 -1.71
C TYR A 41 -0.41 5.89 -0.55
N ALA A 42 0.83 5.51 -0.83
CA ALA A 42 1.85 5.18 0.16
C ALA A 42 2.97 6.23 0.13
N PHE A 43 3.01 7.07 1.16
CA PHE A 43 4.09 8.03 1.37
C PHE A 43 5.24 7.37 2.14
N ASN A 44 6.41 7.31 1.52
CA ASN A 44 7.57 6.58 2.01
C ASN A 44 8.87 7.36 1.83
N ARG A 45 9.96 6.88 2.44
CA ARG A 45 11.28 7.53 2.45
C ARG A 45 12.28 6.92 1.46
N GLY A 46 11.80 6.15 0.47
CA GLY A 46 12.60 5.59 -0.61
C GLY A 46 12.86 6.57 -1.75
N GLU A 47 13.46 6.06 -2.83
CA GLU A 47 13.72 6.82 -4.07
C GLU A 47 12.43 7.24 -4.81
N HIS A 48 11.29 6.68 -4.40
CA HIS A 48 9.97 6.92 -4.95
C HIS A 48 9.03 7.34 -3.81
N PRO A 49 9.09 8.61 -3.34
CA PRO A 49 8.49 9.01 -2.07
C PRO A 49 6.97 8.84 -2.03
N MET A 50 6.28 9.05 -3.14
CA MET A 50 4.87 8.70 -3.27
C MET A 50 4.70 7.55 -4.26
N ILE A 51 4.00 6.50 -3.85
CA ILE A 51 3.64 5.36 -4.71
C ILE A 51 2.12 5.17 -4.62
N VAL A 52 1.47 5.02 -5.77
CA VAL A 52 0.01 4.85 -5.86
C VAL A 52 -0.31 3.51 -6.47
N PHE A 53 -1.20 2.77 -5.81
CA PHE A 53 -1.76 1.49 -6.25
C PHE A 53 -3.25 1.63 -6.55
N ASP A 54 -3.78 0.75 -7.39
CA ASP A 54 -5.22 0.50 -7.42
C ASP A 54 -5.64 -0.35 -6.21
N LYS A 55 -6.95 -0.62 -6.10
CA LYS A 55 -7.53 -1.41 -5.02
C LYS A 55 -6.97 -2.84 -4.94
N ASP A 56 -6.51 -3.39 -6.06
CA ASP A 56 -6.00 -4.76 -6.16
C ASP A 56 -4.47 -4.81 -5.96
N GLY A 57 -3.84 -3.67 -5.66
CA GLY A 57 -2.42 -3.58 -5.32
C GLY A 57 -1.50 -3.48 -6.54
N ASN A 58 -2.04 -3.19 -7.72
CA ASN A 58 -1.23 -2.96 -8.91
C ASN A 58 -0.66 -1.54 -8.90
N PHE A 59 0.63 -1.41 -9.21
CA PHE A 59 1.27 -0.11 -9.34
C PHE A 59 0.60 0.73 -10.45
N LEU A 60 0.22 1.96 -10.11
CA LEU A 60 -0.34 2.92 -11.07
C LEU A 60 0.67 3.99 -11.46
N ARG A 61 1.31 4.64 -10.48
CA ARG A 61 2.21 5.78 -10.69
C ARG A 61 3.00 6.13 -9.42
N SER A 62 4.05 6.92 -9.60
CA SER A 62 4.86 7.49 -8.51
C SER A 62 5.32 8.90 -8.84
N TRP A 63 5.59 9.71 -7.80
CA TRP A 63 6.24 11.02 -7.91
C TRP A 63 6.96 11.40 -6.60
N GLY A 64 7.77 12.46 -6.70
CA GLY A 64 8.62 12.95 -5.60
C GLY A 64 10.09 12.66 -5.86
#